data_AF-A0A972ZEP7-F1
#
_entry.id   AF-A0A972ZEP7-F1
#
_cell.length_a   1.000
_cell.length_b   1.000
_cell.length_c   1.000
_cell.angle_alpha   90.00
_cell.angle_beta   90.00
_cell.angle_gamma   90.00
#
_symmetry.space_group_name_H-M   'P 1'
#
loop_
_entity.id
_entity.type
_entity.pdbx_description
1 polymer ?
#
loop_
_entity_poly.entity_id
_entity_poly.type
_entity_poly.pdbx_seq_one_letter_code
_entity_poly.pdbx_strand_id
1 'polypeptide(L)'
;MAEDFFDEDLVDVDTPQTAAGGSAPTVTPLTGAGQLRMHRQKEEITTQVADAVKEIEGLRMRQEQLEKERSDLQDLARRQDSYGEAKIEVIDQLTRSIVHLEKDEAQAHRYTELLSVMRDRFKDTLEELRGINEAGWSKDAFQTELNKAVVLVEEARSIFSKGMAKIDAENWNQVHEGGVQPSFLARGELPGGMPKRFSFWLKAGFAFSVPIIVVAILVFVTAIVLRVKGWY
;
A
#
# COMPACT_ATOMS: atom_id res chain seq x y z
N MET A 1 25.46 -34.01 9.19
CA MET A 1 26.90 -33.63 9.19
C MET A 1 27.00 -32.14 9.45
N ALA A 2 28.05 -31.71 10.16
CA ALA A 2 28.21 -30.48 10.95
C ALA A 2 27.81 -30.72 12.42
N GLU A 3 28.56 -31.54 13.17
CA GLU A 3 29.86 -31.27 13.85
C GLU A 3 29.67 -30.45 15.14
N ASP A 4 29.51 -31.20 16.23
CA ASP A 4 29.81 -30.80 17.61
C ASP A 4 31.27 -30.34 17.70
N PHE A 5 31.47 -29.09 18.10
CA PHE A 5 32.77 -28.59 18.55
C PHE A 5 32.59 -28.00 19.96
N PHE A 6 32.52 -28.90 20.93
CA PHE A 6 32.89 -28.61 22.31
C PHE A 6 34.11 -29.48 22.60
N ASP A 7 35.29 -28.86 22.53
CA ASP A 7 36.54 -29.54 22.83
C ASP A 7 36.83 -29.44 24.33
N GLU A 8 37.09 -30.62 24.87
CA GLU A 8 37.14 -30.99 26.26
C GLU A 8 38.61 -31.04 26.67
N ASP A 9 39.24 -29.87 26.82
CA ASP A 9 40.64 -29.82 27.24
C ASP A 9 40.97 -28.52 27.97
N LEU A 10 40.85 -28.53 29.32
CA LEU A 10 41.74 -27.77 30.21
C LEU A 10 41.45 -28.06 31.70
N VAL A 11 41.69 -29.30 32.15
CA VAL A 11 41.85 -29.57 33.58
C VAL A 11 43.01 -30.55 33.78
N ASP A 12 44.24 -30.04 33.77
CA ASP A 12 45.38 -30.75 34.33
C ASP A 12 46.11 -29.81 35.31
N VAL A 13 45.69 -29.87 36.58
CA VAL A 13 46.34 -29.18 37.68
C VAL A 13 47.30 -30.18 38.32
N ASP A 14 48.53 -30.15 37.81
CA ASP A 14 49.66 -30.89 38.34
C ASP A 14 49.90 -30.47 39.80
N THR A 15 49.80 -31.44 40.71
CA THR A 15 50.09 -31.27 42.14
C THR A 15 51.36 -32.03 42.48
N PRO A 16 52.44 -31.37 42.92
CA PRO A 16 53.52 -32.07 43.61
C PRO A 16 53.40 -31.91 45.13
N GLN A 17 53.30 -33.05 45.79
CA GLN A 17 53.45 -33.27 47.23
C GLN A 17 54.93 -33.58 47.55
N THR A 18 55.51 -32.91 48.56
CA THR A 18 56.62 -33.43 49.41
C THR A 18 56.79 -32.45 50.58
N ALA A 19 56.39 -32.80 51.81
CA ALA A 19 57.09 -33.61 52.82
C ALA A 19 57.80 -32.76 53.88
N ALA A 20 57.64 -33.20 55.12
CA ALA A 20 57.91 -32.49 56.37
C ALA A 20 59.39 -32.47 56.78
N GLY A 21 59.76 -31.50 57.64
CA GLY A 21 60.92 -31.63 58.53
C GLY A 21 61.58 -30.33 59.00
N GLY A 22 61.19 -29.85 60.20
CA GLY A 22 62.12 -29.45 61.26
C GLY A 22 62.88 -28.11 61.21
N SER A 23 62.66 -27.33 62.29
CA SER A 23 63.65 -26.50 63.02
C SER A 23 63.78 -25.01 62.65
N ALA A 24 63.22 -24.16 63.53
CA ALA A 24 63.74 -22.82 63.84
C ALA A 24 65.11 -22.95 64.57
N PRO A 25 65.91 -21.88 64.82
CA PRO A 25 65.70 -20.43 64.59
C PRO A 25 66.86 -19.78 63.80
N THR A 26 66.80 -18.56 63.29
CA THR A 26 67.24 -17.34 64.01
C THR A 26 67.11 -16.17 63.02
N VAL A 27 66.30 -15.19 63.40
CA VAL A 27 66.12 -13.92 62.69
C VAL A 27 67.38 -13.07 62.82
N THR A 28 67.96 -12.68 61.68
CA THR A 28 68.89 -11.54 61.57
C THR A 28 68.16 -10.45 60.77
N PRO A 29 67.94 -9.24 61.31
CA PRO A 29 67.27 -8.19 60.56
C PRO A 29 68.29 -7.48 59.66
N LEU A 30 68.22 -7.72 58.35
CA LEU A 30 68.78 -6.81 57.35
C LEU A 30 67.64 -6.29 56.46
N THR A 31 66.89 -5.36 57.03
CA THR A 31 65.66 -4.70 56.52
C THR A 31 65.91 -3.77 55.32
N GLY A 32 66.79 -4.15 54.38
CA GLY A 32 67.16 -3.31 53.23
C GLY A 32 67.03 -4.02 51.88
N ALA A 33 67.58 -5.23 51.73
CA ALA A 33 67.62 -5.94 50.43
C ALA A 33 66.29 -6.58 50.03
N GLY A 34 65.49 -7.06 51.01
CA GLY A 34 64.15 -7.58 50.77
C GLY A 34 63.17 -6.48 50.32
N GLN A 35 63.36 -5.25 50.80
CA GLN A 35 62.58 -4.09 50.38
C GLN A 35 62.81 -3.73 48.92
N LEU A 36 64.05 -3.81 48.43
CA LEU A 36 64.39 -3.56 47.01
C LEU A 36 63.87 -4.66 46.07
N ARG A 37 63.91 -5.93 46.48
CA ARG A 37 63.30 -7.04 45.71
C ARG A 37 61.78 -6.93 45.66
N MET A 38 61.15 -6.61 46.78
CA MET A 38 59.71 -6.35 46.85
C MET A 38 59.30 -5.12 46.06
N HIS A 39 60.12 -4.06 46.04
CA HIS A 39 59.88 -2.88 45.22
C HIS A 39 59.99 -3.19 43.73
N ARG A 40 61.05 -3.90 43.31
CA ARG A 40 61.24 -4.34 41.92
C ARG A 40 60.14 -5.29 41.45
N GLN A 41 59.71 -6.21 42.31
CA GLN A 41 58.61 -7.13 42.02
C GLN A 41 57.26 -6.40 41.95
N LYS A 42 57.03 -5.39 42.81
CA LYS A 42 55.87 -4.51 42.69
C LYS A 42 55.90 -3.72 41.40
N GLU A 43 57.04 -3.18 41.01
CA GLU A 43 57.21 -2.47 39.74
C GLU A 43 56.93 -3.38 38.54
N GLU A 44 57.49 -4.60 38.49
CA GLU A 44 57.22 -5.59 37.44
C GLU A 44 55.75 -6.00 37.36
N ILE A 45 55.08 -6.16 38.50
CA ILE A 45 53.63 -6.44 38.54
C ILE A 45 52.86 -5.23 38.03
N THR A 46 53.25 -4.00 38.38
CA THR A 46 52.57 -2.80 37.87
C THR A 46 52.76 -2.62 36.37
N THR A 47 53.91 -2.96 35.79
CA THR A 47 54.10 -2.97 34.34
C THR A 47 53.29 -4.06 33.66
N GLN A 48 53.27 -5.29 34.20
CA GLN A 48 52.43 -6.37 33.66
C GLN A 48 50.94 -6.02 33.70
N VAL A 49 50.46 -5.40 34.79
CA VAL A 49 49.08 -4.91 34.88
C VAL A 49 48.83 -3.80 33.87
N ALA A 50 49.77 -2.88 33.67
CA ALA A 50 49.63 -1.82 32.67
C ALA A 50 49.60 -2.37 31.24
N ASP A 51 50.43 -3.36 30.93
CA ASP A 51 50.45 -4.04 29.62
C ASP A 51 49.15 -4.83 29.39
N ALA A 52 48.68 -5.57 30.40
CA ALA A 52 47.39 -6.27 30.34
C ALA A 52 46.20 -5.31 30.17
N VAL A 53 46.20 -4.16 30.84
CA VAL A 53 45.16 -3.13 30.67
C VAL A 53 45.18 -2.56 29.25
N LYS A 54 46.36 -2.31 28.69
CA LYS A 54 46.52 -1.83 27.30
C LYS A 54 46.06 -2.87 26.29
N GLU A 55 46.33 -4.14 26.54
CA GLU A 55 45.86 -5.24 25.69
C GLU A 55 44.32 -5.38 25.74
N ILE A 56 43.72 -5.26 26.93
CA ILE A 56 42.26 -5.24 27.11
C ILE A 56 41.63 -4.05 26.35
N GLU A 57 42.24 -2.87 26.41
CA GLU A 57 41.75 -1.70 25.67
C GLU A 57 41.84 -1.91 24.15
N GLY A 58 42.95 -2.48 23.67
CA GLY A 58 43.11 -2.85 22.26
C GLY A 58 42.09 -3.90 21.80
N LEU A 59 41.79 -4.90 22.63
CA LEU A 59 40.75 -5.89 22.37
C LEU A 59 39.35 -5.26 22.35
N ARG A 60 39.03 -4.36 23.28
CA ARG A 60 37.76 -3.62 23.29
C ARG A 60 37.56 -2.80 22.02
N MET A 61 38.59 -2.09 21.56
CA MET A 61 38.48 -1.33 20.31
C MET A 61 38.23 -2.22 19.09
N ARG A 62 38.84 -3.41 19.03
CA ARG A 62 38.57 -4.39 17.96
C ARG A 62 37.15 -4.96 18.08
N GLN A 63 36.69 -5.24 19.30
CA GLN A 63 35.33 -5.70 19.52
C GLN A 63 34.30 -4.66 19.06
N GLU A 64 34.49 -3.39 19.40
CA GLU A 64 33.61 -2.30 18.96
C GLU A 64 33.59 -2.14 17.43
N GLN A 65 34.75 -2.27 16.77
CA GLN A 65 34.83 -2.27 15.31
C GLN A 65 34.09 -3.47 14.69
N LEU A 66 34.25 -4.66 15.26
CA LEU A 66 33.54 -5.86 14.81
C LEU A 66 32.02 -5.73 15.01
N GLU A 67 31.59 -5.19 16.14
CA GLU A 67 30.16 -4.96 16.42
C GLU A 67 29.56 -3.96 15.44
N LYS A 68 30.29 -2.90 15.09
CA LYS A 68 29.87 -1.94 14.07
C LYS A 68 29.81 -2.55 12.67
N GLU A 69 30.83 -3.31 12.27
CA GLU A 69 30.80 -4.00 10.97
C GLU A 69 29.66 -5.02 10.91
N ARG A 70 29.41 -5.73 12.02
CA ARG A 70 28.25 -6.62 12.16
C ARG A 70 26.94 -5.87 12.02
N SER A 71 26.77 -4.71 12.66
CA SER A 71 25.54 -3.92 12.53
C SER A 71 25.34 -3.41 11.11
N ASP A 72 26.41 -2.93 10.47
CA ASP A 72 26.36 -2.42 9.10
C ASP A 72 25.97 -3.53 8.10
N LEU A 73 26.52 -4.75 8.27
CA LEU A 73 26.15 -5.91 7.46
C LEU A 73 24.71 -6.38 7.70
N GLN A 74 24.25 -6.36 8.97
CA GLN A 74 22.85 -6.68 9.28
C GLN A 74 21.88 -5.68 8.67
N ASP A 75 22.19 -4.38 8.73
CA ASP A 75 21.38 -3.34 8.12
C ASP A 75 21.35 -3.47 6.60
N LEU A 76 22.47 -3.82 5.97
CA LEU A 76 22.51 -4.07 4.53
C LEU A 76 21.68 -5.29 4.15
N ALA A 77 21.80 -6.41 4.88
CA ALA A 77 20.99 -7.60 4.66
C ALA A 77 19.49 -7.29 4.80
N ARG A 78 19.11 -6.56 5.85
CA ARG A 78 17.71 -6.14 6.07
C ARG A 78 17.18 -5.26 4.93
N ARG A 79 18.01 -4.38 4.37
CA ARG A 79 17.65 -3.54 3.20
C ARG A 79 17.52 -4.36 1.93
N GLN A 80 18.34 -5.40 1.75
CA GLN A 80 18.25 -6.30 0.60
C GLN A 80 16.96 -7.12 0.65
N ASP A 81 16.62 -7.66 1.82
CA ASP A 81 15.38 -8.42 2.02
C ASP A 81 14.16 -7.55 1.76
N SER A 82 14.10 -6.35 2.36
CA SER A 82 12.98 -5.43 2.14
C SER A 82 12.86 -4.94 0.70
N TYR A 83 13.99 -4.74 0.01
CA TYR A 83 13.99 -4.45 -1.41
C TYR A 83 13.46 -5.63 -2.24
N GLY A 84 13.85 -6.85 -1.91
CA GLY A 84 13.38 -8.07 -2.57
C GLY A 84 11.86 -8.23 -2.45
N GLU A 85 11.34 -8.09 -1.24
CA GLU A 85 9.90 -8.15 -0.96
C GLU A 85 9.14 -7.05 -1.70
N ALA A 86 9.57 -5.79 -1.59
CA ALA A 86 8.92 -4.66 -2.26
C ALA A 86 8.94 -4.81 -3.79
N LYS A 87 10.03 -5.33 -4.35
CA LYS A 87 10.12 -5.60 -5.80
C LYS A 87 9.11 -6.66 -6.23
N ILE A 88 8.97 -7.75 -5.49
CA ILE A 88 8.01 -8.82 -5.80
C ILE A 88 6.58 -8.28 -5.71
N GLU A 89 6.27 -7.50 -4.66
CA GLU A 89 4.96 -6.87 -4.48
C GLU A 89 4.60 -5.96 -5.66
N VAL A 90 5.52 -5.08 -6.07
CA VAL A 90 5.30 -4.17 -7.20
C VAL A 90 5.13 -4.94 -8.51
N ILE A 91 5.91 -6.00 -8.74
CA ILE A 91 5.77 -6.85 -9.94
C ILE A 91 4.38 -7.50 -9.98
N ASP A 92 3.91 -8.06 -8.86
CA ASP A 92 2.58 -8.67 -8.79
C ASP A 92 1.46 -7.64 -8.99
N GLN A 93 1.57 -6.46 -8.35
CA GLN A 93 0.62 -5.37 -8.53
C GLN A 93 0.57 -4.89 -9.99
N LEU A 94 1.72 -4.68 -10.61
CA LEU A 94 1.81 -4.28 -12.02
C LEU A 94 1.21 -5.34 -12.94
N THR A 95 1.56 -6.61 -12.73
CA THR A 95 1.03 -7.74 -13.52
C THR A 95 -0.50 -7.78 -13.45
N ARG A 96 -1.08 -7.66 -12.26
CA ARG A 96 -2.55 -7.62 -12.08
C ARG A 96 -3.17 -6.40 -12.74
N SER A 97 -2.53 -5.23 -12.63
CA SER A 97 -3.04 -3.99 -13.21
C SER A 97 -3.02 -4.01 -14.75
N ILE A 98 -2.01 -4.64 -15.36
CA ILE A 98 -1.92 -4.83 -16.82
C ILE A 98 -3.08 -5.67 -17.31
N VAL A 99 -3.34 -6.83 -16.67
CA VAL A 99 -4.47 -7.70 -17.03
C VAL A 99 -5.81 -6.97 -16.90
N HIS A 100 -5.96 -6.14 -15.86
CA HIS A 100 -7.17 -5.32 -15.72
C HIS A 100 -7.30 -4.30 -16.86
N LEU A 101 -6.21 -3.61 -17.20
CA LEU A 101 -6.18 -2.62 -18.27
C LEU A 101 -6.48 -3.26 -19.63
N GLU A 102 -5.93 -4.44 -19.91
CA GLU A 102 -6.20 -5.20 -21.14
C GLU A 102 -7.68 -5.60 -21.25
N LYS A 103 -8.32 -5.98 -20.14
CA LYS A 103 -9.76 -6.26 -20.10
C LYS A 103 -10.57 -5.00 -20.40
N ASP A 104 -10.21 -3.88 -19.79
CA ASP A 104 -10.87 -2.60 -19.98
C ASP A 104 -10.72 -2.10 -21.43
N GLU A 105 -9.52 -2.25 -22.02
CA GLU A 105 -9.25 -1.95 -23.43
C GLU A 105 -10.14 -2.81 -24.35
N ALA A 106 -10.20 -4.13 -24.12
CA ALA A 106 -11.06 -5.01 -24.90
C ALA A 106 -12.55 -4.66 -24.76
N GLN A 107 -13.01 -4.26 -23.57
CA GLN A 107 -14.37 -3.78 -23.34
C GLN A 107 -14.65 -2.45 -24.07
N ALA A 108 -13.70 -1.51 -24.05
CA ALA A 108 -13.80 -0.25 -24.78
C ALA A 108 -13.92 -0.49 -26.29
N HIS A 109 -13.08 -1.37 -26.84
CA HIS A 109 -13.15 -1.75 -28.26
C HIS A 109 -14.52 -2.34 -28.63
N ARG A 110 -15.03 -3.31 -27.89
CA ARG A 110 -16.37 -3.88 -28.14
C ARG A 110 -17.48 -2.82 -28.11
N TYR A 111 -17.39 -1.85 -27.20
CA TYR A 111 -18.36 -0.75 -27.15
C TYR A 111 -18.25 0.17 -28.36
N THR A 112 -17.03 0.46 -28.84
CA THR A 112 -16.86 1.25 -30.07
C THR A 112 -17.43 0.54 -31.30
N GLU A 113 -17.26 -0.78 -31.41
CA GLU A 113 -17.85 -1.59 -32.48
C GLU A 113 -19.38 -1.56 -32.40
N LEU A 114 -19.95 -1.73 -31.21
CA LEU A 114 -21.39 -1.62 -30.98
C LEU A 114 -21.92 -0.25 -31.44
N LEU A 115 -21.26 0.84 -31.06
CA LEU A 115 -21.65 2.18 -31.48
C LEU A 115 -21.56 2.36 -32.99
N SER A 116 -20.53 1.80 -33.64
CA SER A 116 -20.40 1.84 -35.10
C SER A 116 -21.57 1.13 -35.78
N VAL A 117 -21.88 -0.10 -35.36
CA VAL A 117 -22.99 -0.89 -35.91
C VAL A 117 -24.33 -0.17 -35.70
N MET A 118 -24.58 0.39 -34.52
CA MET A 118 -25.81 1.14 -34.24
C MET A 118 -25.92 2.41 -35.06
N ARG A 119 -24.83 3.16 -35.20
CA ARG A 119 -24.78 4.36 -36.04
C ARG A 119 -25.13 4.03 -37.48
N ASP A 120 -24.57 2.97 -38.03
CA ASP A 120 -24.81 2.59 -39.42
C ASP A 120 -26.26 2.13 -39.60
N ARG A 121 -26.81 1.35 -38.66
CA ARG A 121 -28.23 0.98 -38.66
C ARG A 121 -29.16 2.20 -38.60
N PHE A 122 -28.83 3.20 -37.78
CA PHE A 122 -29.63 4.44 -37.71
C PHE A 122 -29.55 5.25 -39.01
N LYS A 123 -28.40 5.26 -39.68
CA LYS A 123 -28.27 5.90 -41.00
C LYS A 123 -29.15 5.21 -42.03
N ASP A 124 -29.10 3.88 -42.10
CA ASP A 124 -29.91 3.09 -43.05
C ASP A 124 -31.41 3.36 -42.86
N THR A 125 -31.88 3.31 -41.60
CA THR A 125 -33.28 3.59 -41.26
C THR A 125 -33.67 5.04 -41.57
N LEU A 126 -32.76 6.00 -41.37
CA LEU A 126 -33.00 7.39 -41.72
C LEU A 126 -33.05 7.62 -43.23
N GLU A 127 -32.24 6.91 -44.00
CA GLU A 127 -32.27 6.93 -45.47
C GLU A 127 -33.58 6.33 -46.00
N GLU A 128 -34.02 5.19 -45.45
CA GLU A 128 -35.29 4.56 -45.76
C GLU A 128 -36.48 5.51 -45.50
N LEU A 129 -36.46 6.21 -44.35
CA LEU A 129 -37.51 7.18 -44.00
C LEU A 129 -37.49 8.42 -44.91
N ARG A 130 -36.32 8.90 -45.31
CA ARG A 130 -36.17 10.01 -46.27
C ARG A 130 -36.52 9.63 -47.70
N GLY A 131 -36.43 8.35 -48.04
CA GLY A 131 -36.81 7.81 -49.34
C GLY A 131 -38.32 7.78 -49.57
N ILE A 132 -39.13 7.97 -48.52
CA ILE A 132 -40.58 8.09 -48.63
C ILE A 132 -40.90 9.37 -49.40
N ASN A 133 -41.50 9.22 -50.58
CA ASN A 133 -41.94 10.33 -51.40
C ASN A 133 -43.46 10.36 -51.47
N GLU A 134 -44.10 11.16 -50.62
CA GLU A 134 -45.56 11.24 -50.57
C GLU A 134 -46.17 11.92 -51.81
N ALA A 135 -45.38 12.73 -52.54
CA ALA A 135 -45.85 13.46 -53.71
C ALA A 135 -46.06 12.57 -54.96
N GLY A 136 -45.49 11.35 -54.96
CA GLY A 136 -45.59 10.41 -56.07
C GLY A 136 -46.78 9.44 -55.99
N TRP A 137 -47.56 9.47 -54.91
CA TRP A 137 -48.59 8.45 -54.67
C TRP A 137 -49.83 8.65 -55.56
N SER A 138 -50.27 7.58 -56.24
CA SER A 138 -51.52 7.58 -57.00
C SER A 138 -52.73 7.48 -56.06
N LYS A 139 -53.88 8.07 -56.46
CA LYS A 139 -55.11 8.04 -55.63
C LYS A 139 -55.59 6.61 -55.33
N ASP A 140 -55.39 5.68 -56.25
CA ASP A 140 -55.82 4.27 -56.09
C ASP A 140 -54.90 3.49 -55.14
N ALA A 141 -53.62 3.87 -55.02
CA ALA A 141 -52.64 3.22 -54.14
C ALA A 141 -52.38 3.97 -52.82
N PHE A 142 -52.99 5.14 -52.62
CA PHE A 142 -52.70 6.04 -51.50
C PHE A 142 -52.84 5.38 -50.13
N GLN A 143 -53.95 4.65 -49.89
CA GLN A 143 -54.12 3.96 -48.60
C GLN A 143 -53.06 2.88 -48.35
N THR A 144 -52.66 2.14 -49.40
CA THR A 144 -51.65 1.09 -49.27
C THR A 144 -50.27 1.68 -48.99
N GLU A 145 -49.88 2.72 -49.72
CA GLU A 145 -48.59 3.41 -49.50
C GLU A 145 -48.55 4.14 -48.16
N LEU A 146 -49.65 4.76 -47.72
CA LEU A 146 -49.75 5.36 -46.39
C LEU A 146 -49.57 4.33 -45.27
N ASN A 147 -50.23 3.18 -45.37
CA ASN A 147 -50.07 2.11 -44.38
C ASN A 147 -48.62 1.59 -44.33
N LYS A 148 -47.96 1.46 -45.49
CA LYS A 148 -46.53 1.10 -45.55
C LYS A 148 -45.66 2.16 -44.88
N ALA A 149 -45.86 3.43 -45.18
CA ALA A 149 -45.10 4.54 -44.58
C ALA A 149 -45.26 4.57 -43.06
N VAL A 150 -46.48 4.36 -42.54
CA VAL A 150 -46.73 4.27 -41.09
C VAL A 150 -45.99 3.08 -40.47
N VAL A 151 -45.97 1.92 -41.12
CA VAL A 151 -45.21 0.76 -40.65
C VAL A 151 -43.70 1.06 -40.60
N LEU A 152 -43.15 1.71 -41.63
CA LEU A 152 -41.74 2.11 -41.67
C LEU A 152 -41.38 3.10 -40.53
N VAL A 153 -42.26 4.05 -40.24
CA VAL A 153 -42.07 4.99 -39.12
C VAL A 153 -42.06 4.24 -37.77
N GLU A 154 -42.98 3.30 -37.56
CA GLU A 154 -43.02 2.50 -36.32
C GLU A 154 -41.81 1.57 -36.20
N GLU A 155 -41.35 0.99 -37.31
CA GLU A 155 -40.11 0.22 -37.35
C GLU A 155 -38.91 1.09 -36.97
N ALA A 156 -38.79 2.29 -37.56
CA ALA A 156 -37.72 3.23 -37.23
C ALA A 156 -37.70 3.59 -35.74
N ARG A 157 -38.88 3.84 -35.15
CA ARG A 157 -39.02 4.12 -33.71
C ARG A 157 -38.61 2.92 -32.86
N SER A 158 -38.96 1.71 -33.28
CA SER A 158 -38.56 0.47 -32.61
C SER A 158 -37.04 0.28 -32.66
N ILE A 159 -36.41 0.50 -33.82
CA ILE A 159 -34.97 0.38 -34.01
C ILE A 159 -34.24 1.40 -33.13
N PHE A 160 -34.69 2.65 -33.11
CA PHE A 160 -34.08 3.69 -32.28
C PHE A 160 -34.16 3.36 -30.78
N SER A 161 -35.35 3.01 -30.29
CA SER A 161 -35.55 2.69 -28.86
C SER A 161 -34.75 1.46 -28.42
N LYS A 162 -34.78 0.38 -29.20
CA LYS A 162 -33.99 -0.84 -28.94
C LYS A 162 -32.48 -0.58 -29.03
N GLY A 163 -32.06 0.20 -30.02
CA GLY A 163 -30.66 0.57 -30.21
C GLY A 163 -30.13 1.36 -29.02
N MET A 164 -30.88 2.37 -28.57
CA MET A 164 -30.51 3.20 -27.44
C MET A 164 -30.48 2.39 -26.13
N ALA A 165 -31.48 1.53 -25.90
CA ALA A 165 -31.50 0.66 -24.73
C ALA A 165 -30.30 -0.29 -24.69
N LYS A 166 -29.84 -0.79 -25.84
CA LYS A 166 -28.64 -1.65 -25.92
C LYS A 166 -27.36 -0.88 -25.66
N ILE A 167 -27.24 0.37 -26.13
CA ILE A 167 -26.10 1.25 -25.83
C ILE A 167 -26.03 1.54 -24.33
N ASP A 168 -27.17 1.88 -23.71
CA ASP A 168 -27.24 2.18 -22.29
C ASP A 168 -26.93 0.96 -21.41
N ALA A 169 -27.37 -0.23 -21.81
CA ALA A 169 -27.06 -1.47 -21.10
C ALA A 169 -25.55 -1.79 -21.11
N GLU A 170 -24.89 -1.63 -22.26
CA GLU A 170 -23.43 -1.87 -22.37
C GLU A 170 -22.62 -0.80 -21.62
N ASN A 171 -23.04 0.46 -21.66
CA ASN A 171 -22.42 1.55 -20.91
C ASN A 171 -22.57 1.34 -19.39
N TRP A 172 -23.74 0.88 -18.92
CA TRP A 172 -23.93 0.50 -17.53
C TRP A 172 -22.97 -0.63 -17.13
N ASN A 173 -22.80 -1.63 -17.99
CA ASN A 173 -21.90 -2.75 -17.74
C ASN A 173 -20.43 -2.29 -17.66
N GLN A 174 -19.96 -1.41 -18.55
CA GLN A 174 -18.61 -0.82 -18.45
C GLN A 174 -18.36 -0.08 -17.13
N VAL A 175 -19.33 0.74 -16.68
CA VAL A 175 -19.18 1.53 -15.44
C VAL A 175 -19.13 0.65 -14.18
N HIS A 176 -19.76 -0.52 -14.21
CA HIS A 176 -19.80 -1.44 -13.07
C HIS A 176 -18.72 -2.53 -13.11
N GLU A 177 -18.28 -2.96 -14.31
CA GLU A 177 -17.21 -3.95 -14.47
C GLU A 177 -15.79 -3.33 -14.38
N GLY A 178 -15.57 -2.10 -14.84
CA GLY A 178 -14.29 -1.36 -14.70
C GLY A 178 -14.11 -0.71 -13.31
N GLY A 179 -14.89 -1.17 -12.32
CA GLY A 179 -15.17 -0.47 -11.08
C GLY A 179 -14.34 -0.88 -9.87
N VAL A 180 -13.15 -1.47 -10.03
CA VAL A 180 -12.19 -1.61 -8.92
C VAL A 180 -11.04 -0.65 -9.17
N GLN A 181 -11.26 0.63 -8.87
CA GLN A 181 -10.15 1.56 -8.73
C GLN A 181 -9.17 0.98 -7.69
N PRO A 182 -7.88 0.79 -8.01
CA PRO A 182 -6.86 0.48 -7.02
C PRO A 182 -6.75 1.70 -6.10
N SER A 183 -7.58 1.69 -5.07
CA SER A 183 -7.67 2.74 -4.07
C SER A 183 -6.45 2.60 -3.16
N PHE A 184 -5.28 2.98 -3.66
CA PHE A 184 -4.01 2.88 -2.91
C PHE A 184 -3.97 3.82 -1.68
N LEU A 185 -4.99 4.67 -1.47
CA LEU A 185 -5.00 5.67 -0.38
C LEU A 185 -6.35 5.83 0.35
N ALA A 186 -7.18 4.78 0.45
CA ALA A 186 -8.43 4.85 1.22
C ALA A 186 -8.48 3.80 2.32
N ARG A 187 -7.57 3.90 3.29
CA ARG A 187 -7.73 3.25 4.59
C ARG A 187 -8.79 4.02 5.38
N GLY A 188 -10.02 3.51 5.32
CA GLY A 188 -11.12 3.90 6.19
C GLY A 188 -12.32 4.44 5.43
N GLU A 189 -13.31 3.59 5.17
CA GLU A 189 -14.73 3.78 5.53
C GLU A 189 -15.65 2.77 4.80
N LEU A 190 -16.20 1.86 5.60
CA LEU A 190 -17.43 1.04 5.53
C LEU A 190 -17.89 0.34 4.22
N PRO A 191 -18.27 -0.96 4.30
CA PRO A 191 -18.80 -1.71 3.17
C PRO A 191 -20.31 -1.44 3.02
N GLY A 192 -20.69 -0.76 1.94
CA GLY A 192 -22.08 -0.53 1.63
C GLY A 192 -22.22 0.04 0.23
N GLY A 193 -22.34 -0.85 -0.76
CA GLY A 193 -22.55 -0.48 -2.16
C GLY A 193 -23.83 0.33 -2.32
N MET A 194 -23.69 1.64 -2.58
CA MET A 194 -24.75 2.47 -3.13
C MET A 194 -24.25 3.06 -4.45
N PRO A 195 -25.08 3.08 -5.53
CA PRO A 195 -24.64 3.47 -6.86
C PRO A 195 -24.06 4.89 -6.83
N LYS A 196 -22.79 4.99 -7.24
CA LYS A 196 -21.92 6.17 -7.13
C LYS A 196 -22.55 7.46 -7.71
N ARG A 197 -23.56 7.37 -8.58
CA ARG A 197 -24.28 8.53 -9.15
C ARG A 197 -25.25 9.21 -8.18
N PHE A 198 -25.98 8.46 -7.35
CA PHE A 198 -26.91 9.07 -6.39
C PHE A 198 -26.17 9.68 -5.20
N SER A 199 -25.15 8.98 -4.68
CA SER A 199 -24.30 9.48 -3.60
C SER A 199 -23.53 10.74 -4.00
N PHE A 200 -23.03 10.82 -5.24
CA PHE A 200 -22.35 12.02 -5.74
C PHE A 200 -23.31 13.23 -5.85
N TRP A 201 -24.51 13.04 -6.39
CA TRP A 201 -25.52 14.10 -6.48
C TRP A 201 -26.09 14.51 -5.11
N LEU A 202 -26.24 13.56 -4.18
CA LEU A 202 -26.67 13.82 -2.81
C LEU A 202 -25.60 14.60 -2.02
N LYS A 203 -24.31 14.25 -2.19
CA LYS A 203 -23.18 14.94 -1.55
C LYS A 203 -22.98 16.35 -2.11
N ALA A 204 -23.21 16.54 -3.41
CA ALA A 204 -23.25 17.87 -4.03
C ALA A 204 -24.42 18.72 -3.50
N GLY A 205 -25.60 18.12 -3.32
CA GLY A 205 -26.74 18.77 -2.68
C GLY A 205 -26.49 19.14 -1.21
N PHE A 206 -25.81 18.28 -0.45
CA PHE A 206 -25.46 18.54 0.95
C PHE A 206 -24.39 19.63 1.09
N ALA A 207 -23.39 19.65 0.21
CA ALA A 207 -22.38 20.71 0.20
C ALA A 207 -22.98 22.11 -0.03
N PHE A 208 -24.06 22.20 -0.81
CA PHE A 208 -24.79 23.46 -1.05
C PHE A 208 -25.79 23.80 0.07
N SER A 209 -26.41 22.81 0.72
CA SER A 209 -27.41 23.04 1.76
C SER A 209 -26.84 23.24 3.17
N VAL A 210 -25.65 22.70 3.47
CA VAL A 210 -24.95 22.88 4.76
C VAL A 210 -24.74 24.35 5.14
N PRO A 211 -24.19 25.23 4.28
CA PRO A 211 -24.02 26.63 4.66
C PRO A 211 -25.36 27.33 4.95
N ILE A 212 -26.43 26.97 4.24
CA ILE A 212 -27.78 27.51 4.46
C ILE A 212 -28.35 27.00 5.80
N ILE A 213 -28.20 25.71 6.11
CA ILE A 213 -28.67 25.10 7.36
C ILE A 213 -27.92 25.70 8.56
N VAL A 214 -26.61 25.91 8.46
CA VAL A 214 -25.81 26.53 9.53
C VAL A 214 -26.28 27.97 9.80
N VAL A 215 -26.54 28.75 8.75
CA VAL A 215 -27.09 30.10 8.90
C VAL A 215 -28.49 30.07 9.50
N ALA A 216 -29.36 29.15 9.05
CA ALA A 216 -30.71 29.00 9.59
C ALA A 216 -30.71 28.63 11.09
N ILE A 217 -29.80 27.73 11.51
CA ILE A 217 -29.63 27.37 12.93
C ILE A 217 -29.13 28.57 13.73
N LEU A 218 -28.16 29.35 13.22
CA LEU A 218 -27.68 30.56 13.90
C LEU A 218 -28.78 31.61 14.07
N VAL A 219 -29.60 31.84 13.04
CA VAL A 219 -30.76 32.73 13.11
C VAL A 219 -31.79 32.22 14.11
N PHE A 220 -32.04 30.91 14.12
CA PHE A 220 -32.99 30.30 15.03
C PHE A 220 -32.53 30.38 16.50
N VAL A 221 -31.25 30.12 16.76
CA VAL A 221 -30.65 30.25 18.09
C VAL A 221 -30.64 31.70 18.55
N THR A 222 -30.28 32.66 17.69
CA THR A 222 -30.34 34.08 18.03
C THR A 222 -31.78 34.54 18.30
N ALA A 223 -32.76 34.10 17.51
CA ALA A 223 -34.17 34.36 17.76
C ALA A 223 -34.65 33.76 19.08
N ILE A 224 -34.25 32.52 19.41
CA ILE A 224 -34.56 31.89 20.70
C ILE A 224 -33.91 32.67 21.84
N VAL A 225 -32.63 33.03 21.73
CA VAL A 225 -31.93 33.79 22.76
C VAL A 225 -32.56 35.18 22.94
N LEU A 226 -32.96 35.85 21.85
CA LEU A 226 -33.69 37.12 21.93
C LEU A 226 -35.07 36.95 22.58
N ARG A 227 -35.75 35.83 22.32
CA ARG A 227 -37.05 35.52 22.94
C ARG A 227 -36.93 35.15 24.41
N VAL A 228 -35.89 34.39 24.78
CA VAL A 228 -35.58 33.96 26.17
C VAL A 228 -35.03 35.12 26.99
N LYS A 229 -34.25 36.00 26.35
CA LYS A 229 -33.70 37.21 26.96
C LYS A 229 -34.71 38.37 26.99
N GLY A 230 -35.92 38.15 26.47
CA GLY A 230 -37.14 38.86 26.82
C GLY A 230 -36.93 40.35 27.13
N TRP A 231 -36.59 41.13 26.11
CA TRP A 231 -37.01 42.53 26.09
C TRP A 231 -38.25 42.60 25.22
N TYR A 232 -39.39 42.41 25.89
CA TYR A 232 -40.67 42.99 25.52
C TYR A 232 -41.20 43.73 26.74
#